data_AF-A0A364JT01-F1
#
_entry.id   AF-A0A364JT01-F1
#
_cell.length_a   1.000
_cell.length_b   1.000
_cell.length_c   1.000
_cell.angle_alpha   90.00
_cell.angle_beta   90.00
_cell.angle_gamma   90.00
#
_symmetry.space_group_name_H-M   'P 1'
#
loop_
_entity.id
_entity.type
_entity.pdbx_description
1 polymer ?
#
loop_
_entity_poly.entity_id
_entity_poly.type
_entity_poly.pdbx_seq_one_letter_code
_entity_poly.pdbx_strand_id
1 'polypeptide(L)' 'MDQRQATKAETLAYIEAMLRELLKLARTTDKHLLIYMLDMALQEARESQKIQPGGC' A
#
# COMPACT_ATOMS: atom_id res chain seq x y z
N MET A 1 -15.98 -9.82 -16.56
CA MET A 1 -15.04 -9.61 -15.44
C MET A 1 -13.81 -8.95 -16.02
N ASP A 2 -13.62 -7.68 -15.68
CA ASP A 2 -12.84 -6.69 -16.41
C ASP A 2 -11.33 -6.89 -16.21
N GLN A 3 -10.57 -7.23 -17.26
CA GLN A 3 -9.11 -7.41 -17.18
C GLN A 3 -8.43 -6.19 -16.54
N ARG A 4 -8.97 -4.98 -16.74
CA ARG A 4 -8.49 -3.74 -16.12
C ARG A 4 -8.55 -3.73 -14.60
N GLN A 5 -9.57 -4.34 -14.00
CA GLN A 5 -9.69 -4.41 -12.53
C GLN A 5 -8.68 -5.39 -11.94
N ALA A 6 -8.44 -6.52 -12.62
CA ALA A 6 -7.40 -7.47 -12.23
C ALA A 6 -6.01 -6.79 -12.24
N THR A 7 -5.67 -6.05 -13.32
CA THR A 7 -4.38 -5.35 -13.40
C THR A 7 -4.22 -4.26 -12.35
N LYS A 8 -5.30 -3.52 -12.03
CA LYS A 8 -5.28 -2.47 -11.00
C LYS A 8 -5.09 -3.05 -9.60
N ALA A 9 -5.83 -4.11 -9.25
CA ALA A 9 -5.71 -4.77 -7.96
C ALA A 9 -4.31 -5.39 -7.77
N GLU A 10 -3.78 -6.05 -8.81
CA GLU A 10 -2.42 -6.57 -8.83
C GLU A 10 -1.39 -5.46 -8.63
N THR A 11 -1.53 -4.33 -9.36
CA THR A 11 -0.62 -3.18 -9.21
C THR A 11 -0.66 -2.60 -7.80
N LEU A 12 -1.84 -2.48 -7.19
CA LEU A 12 -1.97 -2.02 -5.80
C LEU A 12 -1.36 -3.00 -4.80
N ALA A 13 -1.50 -4.30 -5.01
CA ALA A 13 -0.86 -5.32 -4.19
C ALA A 13 0.68 -5.25 -4.29
N TYR A 14 1.23 -4.98 -5.47
CA TYR A 14 2.67 -4.74 -5.65
C TYR A 14 3.15 -3.48 -4.90
N ILE A 15 2.38 -2.39 -4.97
CA ILE A 15 2.69 -1.16 -4.22
C ILE A 15 2.67 -1.43 -2.71
N GLU A 16 1.68 -2.17 -2.20
CA GLU A 16 1.62 -2.53 -0.79
C GLU A 16 2.84 -3.37 -0.37
N ALA A 17 3.22 -4.37 -1.16
CA ALA A 17 4.38 -5.21 -0.88
C ALA A 17 5.67 -4.37 -0.85
N MET A 18 5.84 -3.44 -1.77
CA MET A 18 6.99 -2.53 -1.83
C MET A 18 7.05 -1.62 -0.60
N LEU A 19 5.93 -1.02 -0.20
CA LEU A 19 5.84 -0.15 0.99
C LEU A 19 6.20 -0.92 2.26
N ARG A 20 5.81 -2.19 2.38
CA ARG A 20 6.19 -3.04 3.52
C ARG A 20 7.70 -3.27 3.60
N GLU A 21 8.37 -3.52 2.49
CA GLU A 21 9.83 -3.68 2.47
C GLU A 21 10.56 -2.37 2.77
N LEU A 22 10.10 -1.25 2.20
CA LEU A 22 10.65 0.08 2.50
C LEU A 22 10.51 0.43 3.98
N LEU A 23 9.38 0.09 4.60
CA LEU A 23 9.15 0.33 6.01
C LEU A 23 10.10 -0.50 6.90
N LYS A 24 10.39 -1.76 6.54
CA LYS A 24 11.38 -2.58 7.26
C LYS A 24 12.76 -1.92 7.23
N LEU A 25 13.18 -1.42 6.07
CA LEU A 25 14.46 -0.71 5.91
C LEU A 25 14.46 0.63 6.65
N ALA A 26 13.37 1.39 6.59
CA ALA A 26 13.28 2.67 7.29
C ALA A 26 13.36 2.51 8.81
N ARG A 27 12.84 1.41 9.37
CA ARG A 27 12.94 1.09 10.80
C ARG A 27 14.36 0.79 11.29
N THR A 28 15.29 0.49 10.39
CA THR A 28 16.72 0.38 10.74
C THR A 28 17.43 1.74 10.71
N THR A 29 16.69 2.83 10.48
CA THR A 29 17.20 4.20 10.49
C THR A 29 16.55 4.99 11.62
N ASP A 30 17.23 6.03 12.11
CA ASP A 30 16.68 6.93 13.13
C ASP A 30 15.77 8.03 12.55
N LYS A 31 15.27 7.85 11.31
CA LYS A 31 14.42 8.83 10.62
C LYS A 31 12.94 8.57 10.94
N HIS A 32 12.52 8.96 12.14
CA HIS A 32 11.14 8.79 12.59
C HIS A 32 10.07 9.34 11.64
N LEU A 33 10.32 10.51 11.02
CA LEU A 33 9.41 11.11 10.04
C LEU A 33 9.25 10.22 8.79
N LEU A 34 10.34 9.58 8.33
CA LEU A 34 10.30 8.68 7.18
C LEU A 34 9.47 7.43 7.49
N ILE A 35 9.67 6.84 8.67
CA ILE A 35 8.89 5.67 9.13
C ILE A 35 7.40 6.02 9.16
N TYR A 36 7.05 7.17 9.75
CA TYR A 36 5.68 7.66 9.83
C TYR A 36 5.03 7.84 8.44
N MET A 37 5.73 8.50 7.50
CA MET A 37 5.21 8.69 6.14
C MET A 37 4.99 7.37 5.40
N LEU A 38 5.89 6.39 5.57
CA LEU A 38 5.76 5.07 4.96
C LEU A 38 4.60 4.26 5.58
N ASP A 39 4.39 4.36 6.90
CA ASP A 39 3.25 3.73 7.57
C ASP A 39 1.92 4.33 7.08
N MET A 40 1.84 5.66 6.93
CA MET A 40 0.63 6.31 6.37
C MET A 40 0.36 5.89 4.92
N ALA A 41 1.37 5.90 4.05
CA ALA A 41 1.23 5.47 2.66
C ALA A 41 0.78 4.00 2.57
N LEU A 42 1.28 3.14 3.46
CA LEU A 42 0.87 1.74 3.55
C LEU A 42 -0.60 1.59 3.99
N GLN A 43 -1.06 2.45 4.89
CA GLN A 43 -2.46 2.48 5.31
C GLN A 43 -3.39 2.89 4.17
N GLU A 44 -3.08 3.98 3.44
CA GLU A 44 -3.87 4.44 2.30
C GLU A 44 -3.94 3.39 1.18
N ALA A 45 -2.83 2.69 0.91
CA ALA A 45 -2.79 1.62 -0.10
C ALA A 45 -3.72 0.44 0.27
N ARG A 46 -3.86 0.13 1.57
CA ARG A 46 -4.78 -0.91 2.05
C ARG A 46 -6.23 -0.46 2.01
N GLU A 47 -6.50 0.79 2.38
CA GLU A 47 -7.85 1.36 2.32
C GLU A 47 -8.35 1.43 0.87
N SER A 48 -7.48 1.80 -0.06
CA SER A 48 -7.76 1.82 -1.50
C SER A 48 -8.11 0.44 -2.08
N GLN A 49 -7.61 -0.64 -1.46
CA GLN A 49 -8.00 -2.02 -1.81
C GLN A 49 -9.33 -2.42 -1.16
N LYS A 50 -9.60 -1.96 0.07
CA LYS A 50 -10.86 -2.24 0.80
C LYS A 50 -12.09 -1.56 0.20
N ILE A 51 -11.93 -0.46 -0.53
CA ILE A 51 -13.05 0.24 -1.21
C ILE A 51 -13.58 -0.58 -2.43
N GLN A 52 -12.96 -1.71 -2.78
CA GLN A 52 -13.51 -2.71 -3.71
C GLN A 52 -14.00 -3.94 -2.93
N PRO A 53 -15.13 -3.83 -2.21
CA PRO A 53 -16.32 -4.55 -2.66
C PRO A 53 -17.61 -3.76 -2.41
N GLY A 54 -18.40 -3.55 -3.46
CA GLY A 54 -19.76 -3.02 -3.34
C GLY A 54 -19.82 -1.51 -3.13
N GLY A 55 -19.92 -0.76 -4.22
CA GLY A 55 -20.66 0.49 -4.16
C GLY A 55 -22.10 0.17 -3.77
N CYS A 56 -22.55 0.72 -2.64
CA CYS A 56 -23.98 0.89 -2.36
C CYS A 56 -24.48 2.14 -3.09
#